data_AF-A0A2W7AEC0-F1
#
_entry.id   AF-A0A2W7AEC0-F1
#
_cell.length_a   1.000
_cell.length_b   1.000
_cell.length_c   1.000
_cell.angle_alpha   90.00
_cell.angle_beta   90.00
_cell.angle_gamma   90.00
#
_symmetry.space_group_name_H-M   'P 1'
#
loop_
_entity.id
_entity.type
_entity.pdbx_description
1 polymer ?
#
loop_
_entity_poly.entity_id
_entity_poly.type
_entity_poly.pdbx_seq_one_letter_code
_entity_poly.pdbx_strand_id
1 'polypeptide(L)'
;MPSSPPPLVFSQGALMWLDASQGQGPDAGAIAAAATAIFGGTPPPDWATTLATQHSLDLTGDGQAERVLTWNQAALDQLKNWRVQVETTAPKTIILGQDNRVLYSDMFAPQTLVALTTPETGWPVGLLVYRSGGYDLLSWLAAAQRFE
;
A
#
# COMPACT_ATOMS: atom_id res chain seq x y z
N MET A 1 24.68 -5.20 32.06
CA MET A 1 24.61 -5.55 30.63
C MET A 1 23.33 -4.98 30.09
N PRO A 2 23.29 -4.31 28.93
CA PRO A 2 22.01 -3.91 28.36
C PRO A 2 21.28 -5.19 27.94
N SER A 3 20.13 -5.42 28.56
CA SER A 3 19.21 -6.51 28.24
C SER A 3 18.78 -6.37 26.79
N SER A 4 18.85 -7.46 26.00
CA SER A 4 18.22 -7.51 24.68
C SER A 4 16.78 -6.99 24.78
N PRO A 5 16.33 -6.15 23.85
CA PRO A 5 14.93 -5.75 23.80
C PRO A 5 14.05 -7.00 23.79
N PRO A 6 12.89 -6.98 24.45
CA PRO A 6 12.00 -8.13 24.49
C PRO A 6 11.70 -8.60 23.07
N PRO A 7 11.64 -9.93 22.82
CA PRO A 7 11.33 -10.46 21.51
C PRO A 7 10.00 -9.86 21.03
N LEU A 8 9.94 -9.56 19.73
CA LEU A 8 8.74 -9.10 19.03
C LEU A 8 7.52 -9.87 19.57
N VAL A 9 6.66 -9.17 20.31
CA VAL A 9 5.42 -9.75 20.83
C VAL A 9 4.55 -10.01 19.61
N PHE A 10 4.54 -11.27 19.18
CA PHE A 10 3.61 -11.80 18.20
C PHE A 10 2.18 -11.51 18.69
N SER A 11 1.48 -10.62 17.99
CA SER A 11 0.03 -10.52 18.09
C SER A 11 -0.56 -11.69 17.32
N GLN A 12 -1.49 -12.43 17.92
CA GLN A 12 -2.30 -13.38 17.16
C GLN A 12 -3.02 -12.61 16.05
N GLY A 13 -2.74 -13.02 14.83
CA GLY A 13 -3.19 -12.36 13.60
C GLY A 13 -2.40 -12.95 12.44
N ALA A 14 -3.07 -13.36 11.37
CA ALA A 14 -2.36 -13.87 10.21
C ALA A 14 -1.55 -12.73 9.60
N LEU A 15 -0.22 -12.87 9.55
CA LEU A 15 0.59 -12.05 8.65
C LEU A 15 0.13 -12.38 7.24
N MET A 16 -0.54 -11.42 6.61
CA MET A 16 -0.97 -11.54 5.23
C MET A 16 0.08 -10.85 4.37
N TRP A 17 0.75 -11.67 3.57
CA TRP A 17 1.55 -11.17 2.47
C TRP A 17 0.60 -10.83 1.32
N LEU A 18 0.79 -9.66 0.71
CA LEU A 18 0.22 -9.38 -0.60
C LEU A 18 1.01 -10.24 -1.59
N ASP A 19 0.61 -11.50 -1.73
CA ASP A 19 1.21 -12.42 -2.69
C ASP A 19 0.83 -11.97 -4.09
N ALA A 20 1.82 -11.69 -4.93
CA ALA A 20 1.63 -11.32 -6.34
C ALA A 20 0.77 -12.35 -7.12
N SER A 21 0.69 -13.60 -6.67
CA SER A 21 -0.17 -14.65 -7.25
C SER A 21 -1.67 -14.44 -7.00
N GLN A 22 -2.04 -13.67 -5.97
CA GLN A 22 -3.43 -13.27 -5.68
C GLN A 22 -3.84 -11.99 -6.42
N GLY A 23 -2.93 -11.47 -7.24
CA GLY A 23 -3.11 -10.24 -7.99
C GLY A 23 -4.20 -10.33 -9.04
N GLN A 24 -4.95 -9.26 -9.18
CA GLN A 24 -5.85 -9.03 -10.29
C GLN A 24 -5.31 -7.91 -11.17
N GLY A 25 -5.74 -7.91 -12.44
CA GLY A 25 -5.53 -6.76 -13.31
C GLY A 25 -6.15 -5.52 -12.67
N PRO A 26 -5.43 -4.39 -12.59
CA PRO A 26 -5.92 -3.20 -11.93
C PRO A 26 -7.10 -2.57 -12.69
N ASP A 27 -8.06 -2.02 -11.95
CA ASP A 27 -9.18 -1.28 -12.52
C ASP A 27 -8.69 0.06 -13.09
N ALA A 28 -9.00 0.32 -14.36
CA ALA A 28 -8.52 1.52 -15.05
C ALA A 28 -9.04 2.82 -14.41
N GLY A 29 -10.25 2.82 -13.84
CA GLY A 29 -10.82 3.97 -13.15
C GLY A 29 -10.13 4.25 -11.82
N ALA A 30 -9.87 3.21 -11.02
CA ALA A 30 -9.12 3.31 -9.78
C ALA A 30 -7.70 3.84 -10.01
N ILE A 31 -7.02 3.35 -11.05
CA ILE A 31 -5.69 3.86 -11.39
C ILE A 31 -5.74 5.31 -11.87
N ALA A 32 -6.70 5.70 -12.71
CA ALA A 32 -6.82 7.09 -13.16
C ALA A 32 -7.05 8.05 -11.98
N ALA A 33 -7.83 7.62 -10.99
CA ALA A 33 -8.05 8.36 -9.77
C ALA A 33 -6.77 8.44 -8.91
N ALA A 34 -6.05 7.32 -8.71
CA ALA A 34 -4.75 7.33 -8.04
C ALA A 34 -3.75 8.25 -8.76
N ALA A 35 -3.71 8.19 -10.08
CA ALA A 35 -2.83 9.02 -10.90
C ALA A 35 -3.07 10.51 -10.67
N THR A 36 -4.35 10.89 -10.70
CA THR A 36 -4.78 12.28 -10.46
C THR A 36 -4.46 12.72 -9.04
N ALA A 37 -4.77 11.89 -8.03
CA ALA A 37 -4.61 12.22 -6.62
C ALA A 37 -3.14 12.27 -6.18
N ILE A 38 -2.28 11.42 -6.74
CA ILE A 38 -0.89 11.25 -6.31
C ILE A 38 0.06 12.09 -7.17
N PHE A 39 -0.15 12.16 -8.48
CA PHE A 39 0.79 12.79 -9.42
C PHE A 39 0.28 14.12 -10.00
N GLY A 40 -0.96 14.52 -9.68
CA GLY A 40 -1.51 15.82 -10.04
C GLY A 40 -1.80 16.02 -11.54
N GLY A 41 -1.91 14.95 -12.33
CA GLY A 41 -2.14 15.03 -13.77
C GLY A 41 -2.65 13.75 -14.41
N THR A 42 -2.97 13.82 -15.70
CA THR A 42 -3.37 12.66 -16.50
C THR A 42 -2.16 11.75 -16.68
N PRO A 43 -2.26 10.47 -16.28
CA PRO A 43 -1.15 9.55 -16.41
C PRO A 43 -0.77 9.31 -17.90
N PRO A 44 0.48 8.87 -18.18
CA PRO A 44 0.87 8.43 -19.52
C PRO A 44 -0.09 7.38 -20.10
N PRO A 45 -0.23 7.29 -21.45
CA PRO A 45 -0.85 6.14 -22.08
C PRO A 45 -0.17 4.85 -21.57
N ASP A 46 -0.96 3.82 -21.26
CA ASP A 46 -0.51 2.52 -20.71
C ASP A 46 -0.05 2.49 -19.24
N TRP A 47 -0.07 3.63 -18.54
CA TRP A 47 0.24 3.73 -17.11
C TRP A 47 -0.47 2.71 -16.22
N ALA A 48 -1.74 2.41 -16.55
CA ALA A 48 -2.66 1.82 -15.60
C ALA A 48 -2.78 0.31 -15.64
N THR A 49 -2.75 -0.29 -16.83
CA THR A 49 -3.22 -1.66 -17.01
C THR A 49 -2.10 -2.68 -17.15
N THR A 50 -0.84 -2.24 -17.23
CA THR A 50 0.30 -3.14 -17.49
C THR A 50 1.34 -3.20 -16.36
N LEU A 51 1.30 -2.26 -15.41
CA LEU A 51 2.42 -2.06 -14.48
C LEU A 51 2.09 -2.32 -13.00
N ALA A 52 0.85 -2.09 -12.59
CA ALA A 52 0.41 -2.31 -11.21
C ALA A 52 -0.31 -3.65 -11.07
N THR A 53 -0.16 -4.28 -9.91
CA THR A 53 -1.00 -5.39 -9.46
C THR A 53 -2.03 -4.85 -8.47
N GLN A 54 -3.28 -5.31 -8.58
CA GLN A 54 -4.33 -4.92 -7.64
C GLN A 54 -4.75 -6.10 -6.76
N HIS A 55 -5.04 -5.80 -5.50
CA HIS A 55 -5.79 -6.65 -4.59
C HIS A 55 -6.98 -5.90 -4.01
N SER A 56 -8.04 -6.62 -3.67
CA SER A 56 -9.22 -6.06 -3.00
C SER A 56 -9.37 -6.71 -1.64
N LEU A 57 -9.24 -5.92 -0.57
CA LEU A 57 -9.32 -6.38 0.82
C LEU A 57 -10.06 -5.34 1.65
N ASP A 58 -10.91 -5.77 2.59
CA ASP A 58 -11.44 -4.90 3.64
C ASP A 58 -10.34 -4.66 4.68
N LEU A 59 -9.71 -3.49 4.59
CA LEU A 59 -8.63 -3.01 5.43
C LEU A 59 -9.14 -2.08 6.54
N THR A 60 -10.31 -1.48 6.37
CA THR A 60 -10.87 -0.53 7.36
C THR A 60 -11.86 -1.17 8.34
N GLY A 61 -12.24 -2.42 8.10
CA GLY A 61 -13.14 -3.21 8.94
C GLY A 61 -14.62 -2.79 8.81
N ASP A 62 -14.99 -2.09 7.75
CA ASP A 62 -16.35 -1.57 7.54
C ASP A 62 -17.21 -2.47 6.64
N GLY A 63 -16.68 -3.61 6.21
CA GLY A 63 -17.33 -4.55 5.30
C GLY A 63 -17.22 -4.16 3.83
N GLN A 64 -16.49 -3.10 3.49
CA GLN A 64 -16.23 -2.66 2.13
C GLN A 64 -14.77 -2.89 1.76
N ALA A 65 -14.52 -3.49 0.60
CA ALA A 65 -13.15 -3.74 0.18
C ALA A 65 -12.47 -2.45 -0.35
N GLU A 66 -11.31 -2.13 0.20
CA GLU A 66 -10.33 -1.20 -0.37
C GLU A 66 -9.56 -1.85 -1.52
N ARG A 67 -8.98 -1.00 -2.36
CA ARG A 67 -8.09 -1.42 -3.46
C ARG A 67 -6.65 -1.17 -3.06
N VAL A 68 -5.85 -2.23 -3.08
CA VAL A 68 -4.41 -2.18 -2.85
C VAL A 68 -3.70 -2.30 -4.18
N LEU A 69 -3.02 -1.24 -4.59
CA LEU A 69 -2.29 -1.17 -5.84
C LEU A 69 -0.80 -1.24 -5.55
N THR A 70 -0.10 -2.21 -6.14
CA THR A 70 1.33 -2.43 -5.92
C THR A 70 2.12 -2.32 -7.22
N TRP A 71 3.24 -1.60 -7.19
CA TRP A 71 4.21 -1.45 -8.28
C TRP A 71 5.49 -2.18 -7.90
N ASN A 72 5.87 -3.16 -8.70
CA ASN A 72 7.17 -3.82 -8.58
C ASN A 72 8.30 -2.93 -9.15
N GLN A 73 9.55 -3.38 -9.03
CA GLN A 73 10.69 -2.59 -9.50
C GLN A 73 10.62 -2.25 -10.99
N ALA A 74 10.25 -3.20 -11.86
CA ALA A 74 10.16 -2.96 -13.29
C ALA A 74 9.11 -1.90 -13.63
N ALA A 75 7.99 -1.89 -12.91
CA ALA A 75 6.96 -0.88 -13.01
C ALA A 75 7.48 0.51 -12.61
N LEU A 76 8.20 0.60 -11.48
CA LEU A 76 8.80 1.85 -11.00
C LEU A 76 9.88 2.40 -11.95
N ASP A 77 10.71 1.53 -12.51
CA ASP A 77 11.72 1.90 -13.51
C ASP A 77 11.05 2.49 -14.76
N GLN A 78 9.91 1.94 -15.17
CA GLN A 78 9.12 2.49 -16.28
C GLN A 78 8.52 3.87 -15.94
N LEU A 79 8.05 4.09 -14.72
CA LEU A 79 7.58 5.41 -14.28
C LEU A 79 8.69 6.45 -14.36
N LYS A 80 9.91 6.06 -13.95
CA LYS A 80 11.09 6.91 -14.06
C LYS A 80 11.46 7.23 -15.51
N ASN A 81 11.32 6.26 -16.42
CA ASN A 81 11.53 6.48 -17.86
C ASN A 81 10.54 7.52 -18.43
N TRP A 82 9.33 7.57 -17.89
CA TRP A 82 8.34 8.61 -18.19
C TRP A 82 8.54 9.92 -17.43
N ARG A 83 9.66 10.06 -16.70
CA ARG A 83 10.03 11.22 -15.89
C ARG A 83 9.08 11.52 -14.73
N VAL A 84 8.29 10.53 -14.31
CA VAL A 84 7.50 10.62 -13.08
C VAL A 84 8.47 10.48 -11.90
N GLN A 85 8.44 11.44 -10.98
CA GLN A 85 9.29 11.43 -9.79
C GLN A 85 8.70 10.49 -8.74
N VAL A 86 9.25 9.29 -8.59
CA VAL A 86 8.84 8.28 -7.60
C VAL A 86 10.04 7.81 -6.78
N GLU A 87 9.78 7.28 -5.59
CA GLU A 87 10.79 6.56 -4.82
C GLU A 87 10.91 5.13 -5.38
N THR A 88 12.15 4.64 -5.59
CA THR A 88 12.41 3.39 -6.34
C THR A 88 13.31 2.41 -5.61
N THR A 89 13.54 2.57 -4.31
CA THR A 89 14.40 1.66 -3.53
C THR A 89 13.70 0.35 -3.15
N ALA A 90 12.37 0.31 -3.25
CA ALA A 90 11.55 -0.85 -2.95
C ALA A 90 10.23 -0.79 -3.74
N PRO A 91 9.50 -1.92 -3.87
CA PRO A 91 8.14 -1.93 -4.36
C PRO A 91 7.25 -0.92 -3.61
N LYS A 92 6.30 -0.34 -4.33
CA LYS A 92 5.43 0.73 -3.83
C LYS A 92 3.98 0.33 -3.81
N THR A 93 3.27 0.86 -2.83
CA THR A 93 1.86 0.58 -2.59
C THR A 93 1.07 1.88 -2.46
N ILE A 94 -0.10 1.88 -3.09
CA ILE A 94 -1.17 2.85 -2.85
C ILE A 94 -2.41 2.07 -2.39
N ILE A 95 -3.06 2.54 -1.34
CA ILE A 95 -4.36 2.00 -0.91
C ILE A 95 -5.42 3.06 -1.21
N LEU A 96 -6.46 2.65 -1.90
CA LEU A 96 -7.62 3.48 -2.23
C LEU A 96 -8.87 2.97 -1.52
N GLY A 97 -9.67 3.92 -1.02
CA GLY A 97 -11.04 3.67 -0.60
C GLY A 97 -11.94 3.35 -1.79
N GLN A 98 -13.19 2.97 -1.50
CA GLN A 98 -14.17 2.70 -2.55
C GLN A 98 -14.45 3.90 -3.45
N ASP A 99 -14.41 5.10 -2.89
CA ASP A 99 -14.54 6.41 -3.54
C ASP A 99 -13.27 6.84 -4.31
N ASN A 100 -12.27 5.96 -4.39
CA ASN A 100 -10.94 6.20 -4.94
C ASN A 100 -10.11 7.26 -4.21
N ARG A 101 -10.50 7.62 -2.97
CA ARG A 101 -9.66 8.47 -2.12
C ARG A 101 -8.42 7.68 -1.69
N VAL A 102 -7.26 8.33 -1.71
CA VAL A 102 -6.02 7.75 -1.18
C VAL A 102 -6.09 7.66 0.33
N LEU A 103 -5.97 6.44 0.86
CA LEU A 103 -5.94 6.13 2.29
C LEU A 103 -4.51 5.90 2.80
N TYR A 104 -3.61 5.46 1.92
CA TYR A 104 -2.19 5.27 2.16
C TYR A 104 -1.41 5.35 0.85
N SER A 105 -0.18 5.86 0.90
CA SER A 105 0.77 5.82 -0.21
C SER A 105 2.20 5.90 0.31
N ASP A 106 3.08 5.02 -0.17
CA ASP A 106 4.54 5.14 0.00
C ASP A 106 5.26 5.53 -1.30
N MET A 107 4.51 5.90 -2.34
CA MET A 107 5.01 6.15 -3.70
C MET A 107 6.16 7.17 -3.77
N PHE A 108 6.21 8.13 -2.85
CA PHE A 108 7.24 9.17 -2.79
C PHE A 108 8.08 9.12 -1.51
N ALA A 109 7.77 8.20 -0.59
CA ALA A 109 8.41 8.13 0.70
C ALA A 109 9.48 7.01 0.69
N PRO A 110 10.61 7.22 1.38
CA PRO A 110 11.63 6.17 1.59
C PRO A 110 11.15 5.17 2.66
N GLN A 111 10.01 4.55 2.39
CA GLN A 111 9.41 3.47 3.14
C GLN A 111 8.78 2.45 2.18
N THR A 112 8.44 1.28 2.69
CA THR A 112 7.71 0.26 1.93
C THR A 112 6.75 -0.49 2.83
N LEU A 113 5.52 -0.74 2.35
CA LEU A 113 4.60 -1.67 2.97
C LEU A 113 5.12 -3.10 2.83
N VAL A 114 5.36 -3.76 3.96
CA VAL A 114 5.94 -5.11 4.01
C VAL A 114 4.86 -6.17 4.22
N ALA A 115 3.90 -5.89 5.10
CA ALA A 115 2.86 -6.85 5.45
C ALA A 115 1.59 -6.16 5.94
N LEU A 116 0.49 -6.92 5.88
CA LEU A 116 -0.78 -6.61 6.48
C LEU A 116 -0.97 -7.52 7.71
N THR A 117 -1.46 -6.96 8.81
CA THR A 117 -1.75 -7.71 10.05
C THR A 117 -3.17 -7.45 10.52
N THR A 118 -3.96 -8.49 10.74
CA THR A 118 -5.30 -8.37 11.31
C THR A 118 -5.34 -9.07 12.67
N PRO A 119 -5.72 -8.39 13.76
CA PRO A 119 -5.85 -9.05 15.06
C PRO A 119 -7.07 -10.00 15.08
N GLU A 120 -8.16 -9.62 14.41
CA GLU A 120 -9.42 -10.35 14.35
C GLU A 120 -10.20 -9.98 13.07
N THR A 121 -10.95 -10.93 12.51
CA THR A 121 -11.81 -10.69 11.34
C THR A 121 -12.82 -9.56 11.61
N GLY A 122 -12.91 -8.58 10.71
CA GLY A 122 -13.81 -7.43 10.82
C GLY A 122 -13.24 -6.25 11.60
N TRP A 123 -12.00 -6.35 12.10
CA TRP A 123 -11.26 -5.19 12.61
C TRP A 123 -10.37 -4.58 11.53
N PRO A 124 -10.06 -3.28 11.63
CA PRO A 124 -9.12 -2.65 10.72
C PRO A 124 -7.77 -3.37 10.72
N VAL A 125 -7.20 -3.51 9.52
CA VAL A 125 -5.89 -4.11 9.29
C VAL A 125 -4.80 -3.10 9.67
N GLY A 126 -3.75 -3.57 10.34
CA GLY A 126 -2.52 -2.83 10.56
C GLY A 126 -1.57 -2.96 9.38
N LEU A 127 -0.90 -1.86 9.01
CA LEU A 127 0.09 -1.82 7.94
C LEU A 127 1.50 -1.86 8.53
N LEU A 128 2.22 -2.96 8.35
CA LEU A 128 3.63 -3.04 8.75
C LEU A 128 4.50 -2.42 7.68
N VAL A 129 5.12 -1.28 7.98
CA VAL A 129 5.98 -0.55 7.06
C VAL A 129 7.43 -0.58 7.53
N TYR A 130 8.37 -0.68 6.60
CA TYR A 130 9.80 -0.53 6.87
C TYR A 130 10.31 0.82 6.36
N ARG A 131 11.04 1.55 7.21
CA ARG A 131 11.65 2.86 6.90
C ARG A 131 13.01 3.01 7.61
N SER A 132 13.68 4.16 7.46
CA SER A 132 15.06 4.38 7.95
C SER A 132 15.31 4.13 9.45
N GLY A 133 14.26 4.08 10.27
CA GLY A 133 14.31 3.77 11.70
C GLY A 133 13.97 2.33 12.08
N GLY A 134 13.57 1.48 11.13
CA GLY A 134 13.11 0.12 11.36
C GLY A 134 11.66 -0.10 10.91
N TYR A 135 10.97 -0.98 11.62
CA TYR A 135 9.57 -1.33 11.36
C TYR A 135 8.63 -0.47 12.20
N ASP A 136 7.59 0.07 11.57
CA ASP A 136 6.48 0.73 12.23
C ASP A 136 5.16 0.07 11.84
N LEU A 137 4.19 0.09 12.75
CA LEU A 137 2.84 -0.37 12.50
C LEU A 137 1.92 0.83 12.36
N LEU A 138 1.38 1.06 11.16
CA LEU A 138 0.35 2.07 10.94
C LEU A 138 -1.03 1.47 11.20
N SER A 139 -1.90 2.25 11.81
CA SER A 139 -3.28 1.85 12.13
C SER A 139 -4.28 2.72 11.39
N TRP A 140 -5.47 2.18 11.13
CA TRP A 140 -6.56 2.96 10.56
C TRP A 140 -7.04 4.04 11.54
N LEU A 141 -6.96 5.31 11.12
CA LEU A 141 -7.47 6.43 11.88
C LEU A 141 -8.80 6.91 11.28
N ALA A 142 -9.92 6.39 11.79
CA ALA A 142 -11.26 6.66 11.27
C ALA A 142 -11.60 8.16 11.18
N ALA A 143 -11.12 8.98 12.13
CA ALA A 143 -11.36 10.42 12.13
C ALA A 143 -10.69 11.16 10.96
N ALA A 144 -9.51 10.70 10.54
CA ALA A 144 -8.77 11.30 9.43
C ALA A 144 -8.98 10.55 8.10
N GLN A 145 -9.57 9.35 8.15
CA GLN A 145 -9.78 8.45 7.01
C GLN A 145 -8.44 8.17 6.29
N ARG A 146 -7.43 7.73 7.04
CA ARG A 146 -6.09 7.36 6.56
C ARG A 146 -5.37 6.42 7.52
N PHE A 147 -4.36 5.72 7.02
CA PHE A 147 -3.44 4.91 7.84
C PHE A 147 -2.23 5.74 8.28
N GLU A 148 -1.96 5.78 9.59
CA GLU A 148 -0.84 6.52 10.21
C GLU A 148 -0.28 5.83 11.45
#